data_AF-A0A1G8Y3T0-F1
#
_entry.id   AF-A0A1G8Y3T0-F1
#
_cell.length_a   1.000
_cell.length_b   1.000
_cell.length_c   1.000
_cell.angle_alpha   90.00
_cell.angle_beta   90.00
_cell.angle_gamma   90.00
#
_symmetry.space_group_name_H-M   'P 1'
#
loop_
_entity.id
_entity.type
_entity.pdbx_description
1 polymer ?
#
loop_
_entity_poly.entity_id
_entity_poly.type
_entity_poly.pdbx_seq_one_letter_code
_entity_poly.pdbx_strand_id
1 'polypeptide(L)' 'MDEGIRNMQNAIIKISEERLGEPLTDKMIHDIRLFQGYMGLEFIIDTVKTSEGNELREYLKNLRNGLSH' A
#
# COMPACT_ATOMS: atom_id res chain seq x y z
N MET A 1 -10.00 0.16 -14.95
CA MET A 1 -9.46 -0.49 -13.75
C MET A 1 -10.56 -1.39 -13.22
N ASP A 2 -10.24 -2.66 -13.00
CA ASP A 2 -11.16 -3.64 -12.45
C ASP A 2 -11.70 -3.18 -11.07
N GLU A 3 -12.99 -3.36 -10.82
CA GLU A 3 -13.62 -2.92 -9.58
C GLU A 3 -13.05 -3.66 -8.35
N GLY A 4 -12.68 -4.94 -8.51
CA GLY A 4 -12.01 -5.73 -7.50
C GLY A 4 -10.62 -5.19 -7.17
N ILE A 5 -9.83 -4.83 -8.18
CA ILE A 5 -8.53 -4.16 -7.99
C ILE A 5 -8.68 -2.86 -7.21
N ARG A 6 -9.69 -2.05 -7.54
CA ARG A 6 -9.93 -0.77 -6.87
C ARG A 6 -10.33 -0.94 -5.40
N ASN A 7 -11.20 -1.90 -5.12
CA ASN A 7 -11.62 -2.22 -3.75
C ASN A 7 -10.45 -2.74 -2.92
N MET A 8 -9.57 -3.54 -3.52
CA MET A 8 -8.36 -4.05 -2.88
C MET A 8 -7.37 -2.92 -2.54
N GLN A 9 -7.12 -2.01 -3.49
CA GLN A 9 -6.29 -0.81 -3.26
C GLN A 9 -6.84 0.07 -2.13
N ASN A 10 -8.17 0.25 -2.07
CA ASN A 10 -8.79 1.02 -0.98
C ASN A 10 -8.62 0.33 0.39
N ALA A 11 -8.71 -1.00 0.45
CA ALA A 11 -8.48 -1.75 1.68
C ALA A 11 -7.03 -1.62 2.17
N ILE A 12 -6.04 -1.67 1.26
CA ILE A 12 -4.62 -1.45 1.57
C ILE A 12 -4.42 -0.07 2.22
N ILE A 13 -4.97 0.97 1.61
CA ILE A 13 -4.85 2.35 2.10
C ILE A 13 -5.44 2.43 3.51
N LYS A 14 -6.67 1.94 3.70
CA LYS A 14 -7.36 2.00 4.99
C LYS A 14 -6.59 1.29 6.11
N ILE A 15 -6.15 0.05 5.90
CA ILE A 15 -5.42 -0.70 6.93
C ILE A 15 -4.08 -0.01 7.23
N SER A 16 -3.44 0.56 6.22
CA SER A 16 -2.17 1.26 6.41
C SER A 16 -2.33 2.50 7.28
N GLU A 17 -3.37 3.31 7.05
CA GLU A 17 -3.68 4.48 7.87
C GLU A 17 -4.02 4.09 9.31
N GLU A 18 -4.83 3.05 9.49
CA GLU A 18 -5.19 2.52 10.81
C GLU A 18 -3.95 2.07 11.61
N ARG A 19 -2.99 1.40 10.96
CA ARG A 19 -1.76 0.93 11.62
C ARG A 19 -0.75 2.04 11.90
N LEU A 20 -0.67 3.03 11.02
CA LEU A 20 0.25 4.16 11.20
C LEU A 20 -0.29 5.17 12.21
N GLY A 21 -1.60 5.18 12.45
CA GLY A 21 -2.27 6.20 13.27
C GLY A 21 -2.30 7.59 12.63
N GLU A 22 -1.96 7.68 11.34
CA GLU A 22 -1.94 8.90 10.55
C GLU A 22 -2.36 8.60 9.10
N PRO A 23 -2.93 9.59 8.40
CA PRO A 23 -3.30 9.42 6.99
C PRO A 23 -2.08 9.23 6.08
N LEU A 24 -2.24 8.46 5.01
CA LEU A 24 -1.21 8.30 4.00
C LEU A 24 -1.07 9.59 3.17
N THR A 25 0.15 9.88 2.72
CA THR A 25 0.38 10.98 1.80
C THR A 25 -0.20 10.68 0.41
N ASP A 26 -0.59 11.71 -0.34
CA ASP A 26 -1.09 11.57 -1.72
C ASP A 26 -0.14 10.78 -2.61
N LYS A 27 1.18 10.94 -2.40
CA LYS A 27 2.20 10.19 -3.13
C LYS A 27 2.14 8.69 -2.84
N MET A 28 2.02 8.30 -1.57
CA MET A 28 1.88 6.89 -1.18
C MET A 28 0.61 6.26 -1.75
N ILE A 29 -0.50 7.01 -1.72
CA ILE A 29 -1.77 6.58 -2.32
C ILE A 29 -1.61 6.40 -3.84
N HIS A 30 -0.92 7.33 -4.50
CA HIS A 30 -0.63 7.23 -5.93
C HIS A 30 0.21 5.99 -6.25
N ASP A 31 1.27 5.73 -5.49
CA ASP A 31 2.16 4.58 -5.69
C ASP A 31 1.39 3.26 -5.49
N ILE A 32 0.54 3.15 -4.46
CA ILE A 32 -0.36 1.99 -4.26
C ILE A 32 -1.30 1.82 -5.46
N ARG A 33 -1.81 2.92 -6.03
CA ARG A 33 -2.72 2.89 -7.18
C ARG A 33 -2.03 2.51 -8.50
N LEU A 34 -0.72 2.75 -8.61
CA LEU A 34 0.07 2.36 -9.77
C LEU A 34 0.31 0.83 -9.83
N PHE A 35 0.21 0.12 -8.71
CA PHE A 35 0.23 -1.35 -8.72
C PHE A 35 -1.06 -1.89 -9.34
N GLN A 36 -0.98 -2.30 -10.61
CA GLN A 36 -2.12 -2.79 -11.39
C GLN A 36 -2.26 -4.33 -11.41
N GLY A 37 -1.43 -5.06 -10.67
CA GLY A 37 -1.44 -6.52 -10.65
C GLY A 37 -2.07 -7.12 -9.40
N TYR A 38 -2.96 -8.10 -9.57
CA TYR A 38 -3.62 -8.82 -8.47
C TYR A 38 -2.61 -9.46 -7.50
N MET A 39 -1.59 -10.18 -8.03
CA MET A 39 -0.52 -10.77 -7.21
C MET A 39 0.29 -9.73 -6.43
N GLY A 40 0.58 -8.58 -7.04
CA GLY A 40 1.31 -7.50 -6.36
C GLY A 40 0.49 -6.86 -5.24
N LEU A 41 -0.82 -6.71 -5.44
CA LEU A 41 -1.73 -6.16 -4.44
C LEU A 41 -1.97 -7.12 -3.28
N GLU A 42 -2.09 -8.42 -3.53
CA GLU A 42 -2.19 -9.44 -2.47
C GLU A 42 -0.93 -9.45 -1.59
N PHE A 43 0.26 -9.34 -2.19
CA PHE A 43 1.51 -9.24 -1.44
C PHE A 43 1.58 -7.98 -0.56
N ILE A 44 1.14 -6.83 -1.08
CA ILE A 44 1.06 -5.58 -0.31
C ILE A 44 0.07 -5.73 0.85
N ILE A 45 -1.10 -6.35 0.62
CA ILE A 45 -2.08 -6.62 1.69
C ILE A 45 -1.48 -7.47 2.80
N ASP A 46 -0.83 -8.57 2.43
CA ASP A 46 -0.27 -9.50 3.41
C ASP A 46 0.84 -8.82 4.23
N THR A 47 1.69 -8.04 3.56
CA THR A 47 2.71 -7.20 4.21
C THR A 47 2.06 -6.20 5.17
N VAL A 48 1.08 -5.42 4.72
CA VAL A 48 0.37 -4.43 5.54
C VAL A 48 -0.31 -5.06 6.75
N LYS A 49 -0.86 -6.28 6.60
CA LYS A 49 -1.52 -7.03 7.68
C LYS A 49 -0.56 -7.67 8.68
N THR A 50 0.71 -7.85 8.33
CA THR A 50 1.68 -8.56 9.17
C THR A 50 2.70 -7.62 9.80
N SER A 51 3.04 -6.50 9.15
CA SER A 51 4.05 -5.53 9.62
C SER A 51 3.59 -4.60 10.74
N GLU A 52 4.46 -4.34 11.71
CA GLU A 52 4.21 -3.29 12.71
C GLU A 52 4.22 -1.88 12.07
N GLY A 53 3.63 -0.88 12.73
CA GLY A 53 3.47 0.47 12.15
C GLY A 53 4.79 1.11 11.68
N ASN A 54 5.89 0.90 12.40
CA ASN A 54 7.21 1.41 12.00
C ASN A 54 7.76 0.71 10.75
N GLU A 55 7.68 -0.62 10.70
CA GLU A 55 8.11 -1.42 9.55
C GLU A 55 7.27 -1.11 8.32
N LEU A 56 5.96 -0.94 8.50
CA LEU A 56 5.05 -0.54 7.43
C LEU A 56 5.42 0.83 6.86
N ARG A 57 5.77 1.78 7.73
CA ARG A 57 6.21 3.12 7.29
C ARG A 57 7.48 3.02 6.43
N GLU A 58 8.45 2.20 6.83
CA GLU A 58 9.67 1.96 6.06
C GLU A 58 9.37 1.25 4.74
N TYR A 59 8.54 0.22 4.76
CA TYR A 59 8.10 -0.50 3.57
C TYR A 59 7.46 0.45 2.55
N LEU A 60 6.49 1.27 2.97
CA LEU A 60 5.81 2.24 2.10
C LEU A 60 6.79 3.32 1.58
N LYS A 61 7.78 3.72 2.38
CA LYS A 61 8.86 4.63 1.94
C LYS A 61 9.80 3.98 0.93
N ASN A 62 10.07 2.69 1.06
CA ASN A 62 10.90 1.94 0.12
C ASN A 62 10.14 1.70 -1.19
N LEU A 63 8.85 1.38 -1.12
CA LEU A 63 7.96 1.29 -2.28
C LEU A 63 7.98 2.61 -3.09
N ARG A 64 7.94 3.75 -2.38
CA ARG A 64 8.05 5.11 -2.94
C ARG A 64 9.37 5.38 -3.67
N ASN A 65 10.46 4.72 -3.29
CA ASN A 65 11.80 4.93 -3.85
C ASN A 65 12.21 3.84 -4.86
N GLY A 66 11.52 2.70 -4.88
CA GLY A 66 11.89 1.50 -5.64
C GLY A 66 11.27 1.36 -7.03
N LEU A 67 10.36 2.25 -7.43
CA LEU A 67 9.71 2.23 -8.77
C LEU A 67 10.58 2.86 -9.89
N SER A 68 11.88 3.03 -9.67
CA SER A 68 12.84 3.50 -10.67
C SER A 68 13.89 2.43 -10.99
N HIS A 69 13.48 1.26 -11.50
CA HIS A 69 14.32 0.33 -12.25
C HIS A 69 13.51 -0.35 -13.34
#